data_AF-A0AAP8LAH2-F1
#
_entry.id   AF-A0AAP8LAH2-F1
#
_cell.length_a   1.000
_cell.length_b   1.000
_cell.length_c   1.000
_cell.angle_alpha   90.00
_cell.angle_beta   90.00
_cell.angle_gamma   90.00
#
_symmetry.space_group_name_H-M   'P 1'
#
loop_
_entity.id
_entity.type
_entity.pdbx_description
1 polymer ?
#
loop_
_entity_poly.entity_id
_entity_poly.type
_entity_poly.pdbx_seq_one_letter_code
_entity_poly.pdbx_strand_id
1 'polypeptide(L)'
;EHAKGMVTPATLFEEFGFNYVGPIDGHDLDALVPTLQNLTALQGLQFLHVVTKKGQGYKLAEADPVLYHGPGKFDPAVGIQQSKAPGKRTFTQVFSDWLCEMGEQDSRLVAFTPAMREGSGLVEC
;
A
#
# COMPACT_ATOMS: atom_id res chain seq x y z
N GLU A 1 -30.30 24.46 2.02
CA GLU A 1 -28.98 25.12 1.84
C GLU A 1 -27.94 24.63 2.84
N HIS A 2 -27.48 23.37 2.74
CA HIS A 2 -26.19 22.90 3.30
C HIS A 2 -25.76 21.65 2.51
N ALA A 3 -25.75 21.77 1.18
CA ALA A 3 -25.20 20.76 0.29
C ALA A 3 -23.89 21.33 -0.26
N LYS A 4 -22.77 20.78 0.24
CA LYS A 4 -21.36 20.86 -0.23
C LYS A 4 -20.39 21.00 0.95
N GLY A 5 -20.35 19.99 1.82
CA GLY A 5 -19.20 19.76 2.68
C GLY A 5 -18.10 19.16 1.81
N MET A 6 -17.33 20.00 1.13
CA MET A 6 -16.10 19.59 0.47
C MET A 6 -15.11 19.26 1.60
N VAL A 7 -15.12 18.01 2.06
CA VAL A 7 -14.17 17.50 3.06
C VAL A 7 -12.82 17.45 2.36
N THR A 8 -12.08 18.55 2.39
CA THR A 8 -10.65 18.52 2.08
C THR A 8 -9.98 17.69 3.19
N PRO A 9 -8.96 16.85 2.89
CA PRO A 9 -8.35 15.96 3.89
C PRO A 9 -7.92 16.66 5.18
N ALA A 10 -7.55 17.95 5.08
CA ALA A 10 -7.23 18.80 6.22
C ALA A 10 -8.36 18.82 7.28
N THR A 11 -9.63 18.90 6.85
CA THR A 11 -10.79 19.03 7.76
C THR A 11 -10.99 17.81 8.67
N LEU A 12 -10.73 16.59 8.19
CA LEU A 12 -10.92 15.39 9.02
C LEU A 12 -9.89 15.31 10.15
N PHE A 13 -8.61 15.55 9.86
CA PHE A 13 -7.55 15.46 10.87
C PHE A 13 -7.57 16.65 11.82
N GLU A 14 -7.94 17.84 11.32
CA GLU A 14 -8.16 19.02 12.14
C GLU A 14 -9.31 18.81 13.14
N GLU A 15 -10.40 18.14 12.76
CA GLU A 15 -11.48 17.77 13.68
C GLU A 15 -11.02 16.83 14.81
N PHE A 16 -10.01 15.99 14.57
CA PHE A 16 -9.36 15.18 15.61
C PHE A 16 -8.31 15.96 16.44
N GLY A 17 -8.13 17.25 16.19
CA GLY A 17 -7.20 18.11 16.91
C GLY A 17 -5.75 18.07 16.38
N PHE A 18 -5.53 17.54 15.17
CA PHE A 18 -4.22 17.61 14.52
C PHE A 18 -4.04 18.94 13.79
N ASN A 19 -2.83 19.50 13.88
CA ASN A 19 -2.37 20.48 12.92
C ASN A 19 -1.95 19.77 11.64
N TYR A 20 -2.70 19.95 10.56
CA TYR A 20 -2.44 19.31 9.28
C TYR A 20 -1.45 20.13 8.42
N VAL A 21 -0.39 19.49 7.94
CA VAL A 21 0.63 20.06 7.05
C VAL A 21 0.85 19.14 5.84
N GLY A 22 0.83 19.71 4.63
CA GLY A 22 1.04 18.97 3.37
C GLY A 22 -0.17 19.02 2.41
N PRO A 23 -0.20 18.20 1.35
CA PRO A 23 0.79 17.18 1.00
C PRO A 23 2.14 17.79 0.57
N ILE A 24 3.25 17.14 0.94
CA ILE A 24 4.60 17.46 0.44
C ILE A 24 5.17 16.27 -0.34
N ASP A 25 6.04 16.56 -1.31
CA ASP A 25 6.78 15.52 -2.02
C ASP A 25 7.81 14.87 -1.08
N GLY A 26 7.68 13.56 -0.85
CA GLY A 26 8.57 12.80 0.01
C GLY A 26 9.94 12.49 -0.59
N HIS A 27 10.14 12.82 -1.87
CA HIS A 27 11.43 12.67 -2.56
C HIS A 27 12.21 13.99 -2.65
N ASP A 28 11.62 15.10 -2.22
CA ASP A 28 12.29 16.39 -2.09
C ASP A 28 12.82 16.57 -0.66
N LEU A 29 14.09 16.21 -0.44
CA LEU A 29 14.73 16.34 0.87
C LEU A 29 14.93 17.79 1.30
N ASP A 30 15.08 18.72 0.34
CA ASP A 30 15.28 20.14 0.61
C ASP A 30 14.00 20.77 1.18
N ALA A 31 12.83 20.26 0.81
CA ALA A 31 11.55 20.61 1.42
C ALA A 31 11.23 19.80 2.69
N LEU A 32 11.49 18.48 2.68
CA LEU A 32 11.08 17.57 3.74
C LEU A 32 11.85 17.79 5.06
N VAL A 33 13.18 17.97 4.99
CA VAL A 33 14.01 18.10 6.20
C VAL A 33 13.66 19.36 7.00
N PRO A 34 13.58 20.57 6.40
CA PRO A 34 13.17 21.77 7.15
C PRO A 34 11.74 21.67 7.67
N THR A 35 10.82 21.06 6.91
CA THR A 35 9.43 20.86 7.36
C THR A 35 9.38 20.01 8.62
N LEU A 36 10.10 18.88 8.65
CA LEU A 36 10.19 18.03 9.84
C LEU A 36 10.82 18.78 11.03
N GLN A 37 11.89 19.54 10.82
CA GLN A 37 12.53 20.34 11.87
C GLN A 37 11.61 21.42 12.46
N ASN A 38 10.79 22.06 11.62
CA ASN A 38 9.82 23.04 12.10
C ASN A 38 8.70 22.38 12.92
N LEU A 39 8.20 21.22 12.48
CA LEU A 39 7.13 20.51 13.15
C LEU A 39 7.52 19.98 14.54
N THR A 40 8.78 19.61 14.76
CA THR A 40 9.24 19.15 16.08
C THR A 40 9.27 20.26 17.13
N ALA A 41 9.30 21.53 16.71
CA ALA A 41 9.22 22.68 17.60
C ALA A 41 7.78 23.07 17.97
N LEU A 42 6.77 22.55 17.27
CA LEU A 42 5.37 22.87 17.51
C LEU A 42 4.78 22.02 18.65
N GLN A 43 3.83 22.60 19.38
CA GLN A 43 3.06 21.89 20.40
C GLN A 43 1.77 21.30 19.82
N GLY A 44 1.27 20.24 20.46
CA GLY A 44 0.04 19.56 20.06
C GLY A 44 0.28 18.45 19.03
N LEU A 45 -0.81 17.85 18.55
CA LEU A 45 -0.75 16.76 17.57
C LEU A 45 -0.41 17.33 16.19
N GLN A 46 0.67 16.87 15.58
CA GLN A 46 1.05 17.26 14.21
C GLN A 46 0.73 16.13 13.24
N PHE A 47 0.18 16.47 12.07
CA PHE A 47 -0.06 15.54 10.97
C PHE A 47 0.65 16.03 9.72
N LEU A 48 1.74 15.37 9.32
CA LEU A 48 2.45 15.66 8.08
C LEU A 48 2.06 14.66 6.99
N HIS A 49 1.39 15.13 5.94
CA HIS A 49 1.06 14.32 4.78
C HIS A 49 2.23 14.33 3.78
N VAL A 50 2.93 13.21 3.66
CA VAL A 50 4.03 13.02 2.70
C VAL A 50 3.60 12.07 1.59
N VAL A 51 3.79 12.48 0.33
CA VAL A 51 3.48 11.65 -0.85
C VAL A 51 4.77 11.01 -1.34
N THR A 52 4.79 9.68 -1.49
CA THR A 52 5.96 8.93 -1.97
C THR A 52 5.57 8.02 -3.13
N LYS A 53 6.59 7.46 -3.79
CA LYS A 53 6.44 6.45 -4.84
C LYS A 53 7.00 5.13 -4.33
N LYS A 54 6.16 4.10 -4.25
CA LYS A 54 6.58 2.76 -3.82
C LYS A 54 7.63 2.22 -4.79
N GLY A 55 8.76 1.77 -4.27
CA GLY A 55 9.89 1.29 -5.06
C GLY A 55 10.82 2.36 -5.64
N GLN A 56 10.62 3.65 -5.31
CA GLN A 56 11.47 4.75 -5.81
C GLN A 56 12.96 4.42 -5.71
N GLY A 57 13.69 4.68 -6.80
CA GLY A 57 15.13 4.45 -6.89
C GLY A 57 15.47 3.09 -7.49
N TYR A 58 14.48 2.22 -7.69
CA TYR A 58 14.64 0.97 -8.41
C TYR A 58 13.52 0.75 -9.44
N LYS A 59 13.84 1.00 -10.71
CA LYS A 59 12.88 1.04 -11.82
C LYS A 59 11.95 -0.17 -11.90
N LEU A 60 12.44 -1.38 -11.61
CA LEU A 60 11.62 -2.59 -11.64
C LEU A 60 10.62 -2.66 -10.48
N ALA A 61 11.00 -2.18 -9.29
CA ALA A 61 10.08 -2.06 -8.16
C ALA A 61 9.09 -0.90 -8.31
N GLU A 62 9.47 0.18 -9.01
CA GLU A 62 8.52 1.24 -9.38
C GLU A 62 7.48 0.77 -10.40
N ALA A 63 7.87 -0.13 -11.31
CA ALA A 63 6.99 -0.69 -12.33
C ALA A 63 6.05 -1.77 -11.77
N ASP A 64 6.54 -2.60 -10.84
CA ASP A 64 5.74 -3.64 -10.17
C ASP A 64 5.92 -3.60 -8.64
N PRO A 65 5.30 -2.62 -7.96
CA PRO A 65 5.45 -2.45 -6.51
C PRO A 65 4.79 -3.56 -5.69
N VAL A 66 3.99 -4.43 -6.32
CA VAL A 66 3.35 -5.58 -5.67
C VAL A 66 4.34 -6.75 -5.63
N LEU A 67 4.93 -7.11 -6.78
CA LEU A 67 5.96 -8.15 -6.87
C LEU A 67 7.17 -7.84 -5.96
N TYR A 68 7.55 -6.56 -5.89
CA TYR A 68 8.67 -6.09 -5.08
C TYR A 68 8.30 -5.71 -3.64
N HIS A 69 7.07 -6.00 -3.17
CA HIS A 69 6.64 -5.67 -1.81
C HIS A 69 7.40 -6.45 -0.72
N GLY A 70 7.85 -7.67 -1.02
CA GLY A 70 8.60 -8.53 -0.10
C GLY A 70 9.34 -9.64 -0.83
N PRO A 71 10.29 -9.32 -1.71
CA PRO A 71 10.91 -10.31 -2.56
C PRO A 71 11.87 -11.20 -1.77
N GLY A 72 12.01 -12.46 -2.22
CA GLY A 72 13.12 -13.31 -1.80
C GLY A 72 14.46 -12.79 -2.31
N LYS A 73 15.55 -13.56 -2.15
CA LYS A 73 16.86 -13.18 -2.71
C LYS A 73 16.77 -13.08 -4.25
N PHE A 74 17.14 -11.93 -4.80
CA PHE A 74 17.25 -11.69 -6.24
C PHE A 74 18.49 -10.85 -6.55
N ASP A 75 18.90 -10.79 -7.82
CA ASP A 75 19.99 -9.92 -8.28
C ASP A 75 19.40 -8.55 -8.69
N PRO A 76 19.76 -7.44 -8.03
CA PRO A 76 19.26 -6.11 -8.38
C PRO A 76 19.58 -5.68 -9.81
N ALA A 77 20.67 -6.17 -10.41
CA ALA A 77 21.04 -5.83 -11.79
C ALA A 77 20.08 -6.44 -12.82
N VAL A 78 19.39 -7.52 -12.46
CA VAL A 78 18.52 -8.29 -13.37
C VAL A 78 17.04 -8.19 -12.97
N GLY A 79 16.74 -8.11 -11.67
CA GLY A 79 15.39 -8.14 -11.13
C GLY A 79 14.92 -9.51 -10.66
N ILE A 80 13.65 -9.59 -10.25
CA ILE A 80 13.02 -10.84 -9.83
C ILE A 80 12.68 -11.64 -11.08
N GLN A 81 13.30 -12.81 -11.19
CA GLN A 81 13.03 -13.73 -12.27
C GLN A 81 12.14 -14.86 -11.78
N GLN A 82 11.20 -15.27 -12.63
CA GLN A 82 10.42 -16.47 -12.36
C GLN A 82 11.33 -17.70 -12.34
N SER A 83 11.08 -18.60 -11.40
CA SER A 83 11.76 -19.89 -11.36
C SER A 83 11.49 -20.67 -12.65
N LYS A 84 12.53 -21.22 -13.28
CA LYS A 84 12.39 -22.09 -14.46
C LYS A 84 11.76 -23.45 -14.13
N ALA A 85 11.80 -23.87 -12.87
CA ALA A 85 11.16 -25.08 -12.41
C ALA A 85 9.80 -24.76 -11.76
N PRO A 86 8.75 -25.56 -12.03
CA PRO A 86 7.47 -25.39 -11.35
C PRO A 86 7.67 -25.56 -9.84
N GLY A 87 7.18 -24.58 -9.08
CA GLY A 87 7.20 -24.62 -7.62
C GLY A 87 6.31 -25.73 -7.08
N LYS A 88 6.56 -26.14 -5.83
CA LYS A 88 5.60 -26.98 -5.11
C LYS A 88 4.31 -26.19 -4.88
N ARG A 89 3.16 -26.84 -5.01
CA ARG A 89 1.86 -26.23 -4.70
C ARG A 89 1.86 -25.75 -3.25
N THR A 90 1.48 -24.50 -3.03
CA THR A 90 1.44 -23.90 -1.70
C THR A 90 0.08 -24.13 -1.05
N PHE A 91 0.00 -24.04 0.28
CA PHE A 91 -1.28 -24.06 0.99
C PHE A 91 -2.19 -22.91 0.53
N THR A 92 -1.63 -21.74 0.25
CA THR A 92 -2.36 -20.59 -0.29
C THR A 92 -3.03 -20.91 -1.62
N GLN A 93 -2.33 -21.60 -2.53
CA GLN A 93 -2.91 -22.02 -3.80
C GLN A 93 -4.05 -23.02 -3.59
N VAL A 94 -3.85 -24.04 -2.75
CA VAL A 94 -4.92 -25.01 -2.44
C VAL A 94 -6.15 -24.33 -1.84
N PHE A 95 -5.96 -23.39 -0.92
CA PHE A 95 -7.04 -22.60 -0.32
C PHE A 95 -7.76 -21.74 -1.37
N SER A 96 -7.00 -21.03 -2.21
CA SER A 96 -7.55 -20.18 -3.25
C SER A 96 -8.39 -20.96 -4.25
N ASP A 97 -7.85 -22.08 -4.75
CA ASP A 97 -8.53 -22.93 -5.73
C ASP A 97 -9.87 -23.43 -5.15
N TRP A 98 -9.85 -23.95 -3.92
CA TRP A 98 -11.07 -24.36 -3.23
C TRP A 98 -12.06 -23.22 -3.03
N LEU A 99 -11.58 -22.04 -2.64
CA LEU A 99 -12.46 -20.90 -2.38
C LEU A 99 -13.13 -20.39 -3.67
N CYS A 100 -12.38 -20.28 -4.77
CA CYS A 100 -12.96 -19.90 -6.06
C CYS A 100 -13.98 -20.96 -6.52
N GLU A 101 -13.64 -22.26 -6.45
CA GLU A 101 -14.56 -23.36 -6.81
C GLU A 101 -15.86 -23.35 -5.98
N MET A 102 -15.75 -23.08 -4.67
CA MET A 102 -16.92 -22.99 -3.80
C MET A 102 -17.73 -21.71 -4.04
N GLY A 103 -17.09 -20.60 -4.41
CA GLY A 103 -17.75 -19.34 -4.75
C GLY A 103 -18.65 -19.48 -5.99
N GLU A 104 -18.30 -20.34 -6.93
CA GLU A 104 -19.14 -20.66 -8.09
C GLU A 104 -20.37 -21.50 -7.72
N GLN A 105 -20.28 -22.29 -6.64
CA GLN A 105 -21.31 -23.26 -6.24
C GLN A 105 -22.29 -22.72 -5.19
N ASP A 106 -21.84 -21.88 -4.25
CA ASP A 106 -22.67 -21.34 -3.18
C ASP A 106 -22.69 -19.80 -3.20
N SER A 107 -23.77 -19.23 -3.75
CA SER A 107 -24.03 -17.79 -3.79
C SER A 107 -24.08 -17.08 -2.43
N ARG A 108 -24.08 -17.81 -1.31
CA ARG A 108 -24.05 -17.24 0.05
C ARG A 108 -22.63 -17.10 0.60
N LEU A 109 -21.64 -17.69 -0.06
CA LEU A 109 -20.23 -17.62 0.33
C LEU A 109 -19.71 -16.20 0.10
N VAL A 110 -19.08 -15.61 1.12
CA VAL A 110 -18.42 -14.30 1.02
C VAL A 110 -17.02 -14.40 1.63
N ALA A 111 -16.01 -13.94 0.88
CA ALA A 111 -14.63 -13.88 1.35
C ALA A 111 -14.26 -12.45 1.75
N PHE A 112 -13.59 -12.31 2.89
CA PHE A 112 -13.02 -11.05 3.35
C PHE A 112 -11.52 -11.19 3.51
N THR A 113 -10.74 -10.25 2.97
CA THR A 113 -9.30 -10.19 3.17
C THR A 113 -8.90 -8.81 3.71
N PRO A 114 -8.21 -8.74 4.86
CA PRO A 114 -7.78 -7.47 5.44
C PRO A 114 -6.52 -6.97 4.73
N ALA A 115 -6.70 -6.42 3.52
CA ALA A 115 -5.62 -5.91 2.66
C ALA A 115 -4.54 -6.95 2.27
N MET A 116 -4.89 -8.24 2.25
CA MET A 116 -3.96 -9.35 1.97
C MET A 116 -4.33 -10.11 0.70
N ARG A 117 -4.84 -9.44 -0.34
CA ARG A 117 -5.33 -10.09 -1.56
C ARG A 117 -4.31 -11.06 -2.18
N GLU A 118 -3.11 -10.59 -2.44
CA GLU A 118 -2.03 -11.40 -3.04
C GLU A 118 -1.53 -12.49 -2.09
N GLY A 119 -1.33 -12.15 -0.81
CA GLY A 119 -0.83 -13.09 0.20
C GLY A 119 -1.81 -14.22 0.52
N SER A 120 -3.12 -13.95 0.42
CA SER A 120 -4.19 -14.95 0.57
C SER A 120 -4.49 -15.71 -0.73
N GLY A 121 -3.82 -15.38 -1.85
CA GLY A 121 -4.03 -16.03 -3.14
C GLY A 121 -5.30 -15.57 -3.88
N LEU A 122 -6.02 -14.57 -3.38
CA LEU A 122 -7.33 -14.13 -3.88
C LEU A 122 -7.23 -13.16 -5.05
N VAL A 123 -6.33 -13.44 -6.00
CA VAL A 123 -6.11 -12.59 -7.18
C VAL A 123 -6.96 -13.04 -8.37
N GLU A 124 -7.28 -14.34 -8.44
CA GLU A 124 -8.01 -14.96 -9.56
C GLU A 124 -9.52 -15.10 -9.32
N CYS A 125 -9.95 -15.12 -8.05
CA CYS A 125 -11.31 -14.78 -7.68
C CYS A 125 -11.44 -13.23 -7.50
#